data_AF-W1YJQ9-F1
#
_entry.id   AF-W1YJQ9-F1
#
_cell.length_a   1.000
_cell.length_b   1.000
_cell.length_c   1.000
_cell.angle_alpha   90.00
_cell.angle_beta   90.00
_cell.angle_gamma   90.00
#
_symmetry.space_group_name_H-M   'P 1'
#
loop_
_entity.id
_entity.type
_entity.pdbx_description
1 polymer ?
#
loop_
_entity_poly.entity_id
_entity_poly.type
_entity_poly.pdbx_seq_one_letter_code
_entity_poly.pdbx_strand_id
1 'polypeptide(L)'
;EELKEAVEFVHAHGKKLHVTCNIIPHNEDFEGLEDYLKFLESIGIDAIIVADMGIFSLAKRVAPGLELHVSTQASTTNWHTVQMWKELG
;
A
#
# COMPACT_ATOMS: atom_id res chain seq x y z
N GLU A 1 -13.21 -6.40 10.51
CA GLU A 1 -14.02 -7.53 10.01
C GLU A 1 -14.41 -7.29 8.56
N GLU A 2 -14.97 -6.13 8.23
CA GLU A 2 -15.35 -5.72 6.86
C GLU A 2 -14.28 -5.95 5.77
N LEU A 3 -13.00 -5.63 6.02
CA LEU A 3 -11.94 -5.86 5.03
C LEU A 3 -11.70 -7.35 4.73
N LYS A 4 -11.85 -8.23 5.72
CA LYS A 4 -11.70 -9.69 5.48
C LYS A 4 -12.83 -10.21 4.62
N GLU A 5 -14.07 -9.82 4.93
CA GLU A 5 -15.24 -10.16 4.14
C GLU A 5 -15.13 -9.62 2.70
N ALA A 6 -14.59 -8.40 2.54
CA ALA A 6 -14.33 -7.82 1.23
C ALA A 6 -13.29 -8.63 0.44
N VAL A 7 -12.20 -9.08 1.07
CA VAL A 7 -11.21 -9.96 0.43
C VAL A 7 -11.87 -11.25 -0.04
N GLU A 8 -12.59 -11.94 0.85
CA GLU A 8 -13.27 -13.20 0.52
C GLU A 8 -14.24 -13.03 -0.65
N PHE A 9 -15.05 -11.97 -0.64
CA PHE A 9 -15.98 -11.67 -1.71
C PHE A 9 -15.26 -11.39 -3.04
N VAL A 10 -14.24 -10.54 -3.03
CA VAL A 10 -13.50 -10.14 -4.23
C VAL A 10 -12.75 -11.33 -4.83
N HIS A 11 -12.06 -12.11 -4.00
CA HIS A 11 -11.29 -13.28 -4.43
C HIS A 11 -12.20 -14.41 -4.93
N ALA A 12 -13.39 -14.60 -4.32
CA ALA A 12 -14.38 -15.55 -4.83
C ALA A 12 -14.86 -15.25 -6.27
N HIS A 13 -14.71 -13.99 -6.71
CA HIS A 13 -15.01 -13.57 -8.09
C HIS A 13 -13.76 -13.46 -8.98
N GLY A 14 -12.61 -13.96 -8.51
CA GLY A 14 -11.34 -13.91 -9.24
C GLY A 14 -10.85 -12.48 -9.52
N LYS A 15 -11.18 -11.53 -8.64
CA LYS A 15 -10.73 -10.13 -8.71
C LYS A 15 -9.67 -9.86 -7.64
N LYS A 16 -8.89 -8.79 -7.84
CA LYS A 16 -7.94 -8.27 -6.86
C LYS A 16 -8.55 -7.13 -6.06
N LEU A 17 -8.17 -7.00 -4.79
CA LEU A 17 -8.57 -5.90 -3.91
C LEU A 17 -7.36 -5.05 -3.52
N HIS A 18 -7.44 -3.75 -3.81
CA HIS A 18 -6.40 -2.78 -3.48
C HIS A 18 -6.90 -1.84 -2.38
N VAL A 19 -6.03 -1.48 -1.45
CA VAL A 19 -6.35 -0.54 -0.36
C VAL A 19 -5.53 0.74 -0.51
N THR A 20 -6.16 1.89 -0.29
CA THR A 20 -5.46 3.17 -0.33
C THR A 20 -4.78 3.47 1.00
N CYS A 21 -3.46 3.66 0.97
CA CYS A 21 -2.61 4.14 2.06
C CYS A 21 -1.85 5.41 1.61
N ASN A 22 -2.58 6.34 1.00
CA ASN A 22 -2.04 7.47 0.24
C ASN A 22 -2.04 8.80 1.00
N ILE A 23 -2.17 8.77 2.33
CA ILE A 23 -2.01 9.99 3.14
C ILE A 23 -0.58 10.50 3.05
N ILE A 24 -0.39 11.80 3.34
CA ILE A 24 0.92 12.37 3.61
C ILE A 24 1.03 12.47 5.14
N PRO A 25 1.69 11.50 5.80
CA PRO A 25 1.61 11.32 7.24
C PRO A 25 2.46 12.33 8.01
N HIS A 26 2.02 12.66 9.22
CA HIS A 26 2.85 13.18 10.29
C HIS A 26 3.35 12.03 11.18
N ASN A 27 4.20 12.31 12.16
CA ASN A 27 4.80 11.27 13.01
C ASN A 27 3.75 10.45 13.78
N GLU A 28 2.67 11.08 14.25
CA GLU A 28 1.58 10.41 14.96
C GLU A 28 0.82 9.42 14.07
N ASP A 29 0.74 9.67 12.76
CA ASP A 29 0.10 8.77 11.80
C ASP A 29 0.88 7.45 11.58
N PHE A 30 2.16 7.40 12.00
CA PHE A 30 2.94 6.16 11.99
C PHE A 30 2.64 5.26 13.19
N GLU A 31 1.99 5.76 14.23
CA GLU A 31 1.59 4.95 15.38
C GLU A 31 0.55 3.90 14.93
N GLY A 32 0.92 2.62 15.02
CA GLY A 32 0.08 1.50 14.59
C GLY A 32 0.05 1.24 13.08
N LEU A 33 0.70 2.07 12.25
CA LEU A 33 0.75 1.86 10.79
C LEU A 33 1.45 0.55 10.41
N GLU A 34 2.53 0.20 11.12
CA GLU A 34 3.24 -1.07 10.90
C GLU A 34 2.32 -2.28 11.10
N ASP A 35 1.55 -2.29 12.20
CA ASP A 35 0.62 -3.37 12.50
C ASP A 35 -0.54 -3.41 11.51
N TYR A 36 -0.99 -2.24 11.05
CA TYR A 36 -2.01 -2.14 10.00
C TYR A 36 -1.52 -2.74 8.67
N LEU A 37 -0.30 -2.43 8.24
CA LEU A 37 0.28 -2.98 7.01
C LEU A 37 0.44 -4.51 7.07
N LYS A 38 0.93 -5.04 8.20
CA LYS A 38 0.99 -6.48 8.45
C LYS A 38 -0.41 -7.10 8.43
N PHE A 39 -1.41 -6.41 8.99
CA PHE A 39 -2.78 -6.86 8.96
C PHE A 39 -3.31 -6.97 7.53
N LEU A 40 -3.10 -5.95 6.67
CA LEU A 40 -3.53 -5.98 5.27
C LEU A 40 -2.93 -7.16 4.51
N GLU A 41 -1.63 -7.42 4.67
CA GLU A 41 -0.98 -8.60 4.09
C GLU A 41 -1.57 -9.90 4.64
N SER A 42 -1.77 -10.00 5.96
CA SER A 42 -2.26 -11.21 6.62
C SER A 42 -3.66 -11.65 6.18
N ILE A 43 -4.47 -10.70 5.72
CA ILE A 43 -5.83 -10.97 5.25
C ILE A 43 -5.92 -11.16 3.73
N GLY A 44 -4.79 -11.03 3.01
CA GLY A 44 -4.75 -11.26 1.56
C GLY A 44 -5.12 -10.04 0.72
N ILE A 45 -4.88 -8.81 1.17
CA ILE A 45 -4.93 -7.64 0.28
C ILE A 45 -3.86 -7.79 -0.81
N ASP A 46 -4.22 -7.51 -2.06
CA ASP A 46 -3.33 -7.72 -3.20
C ASP A 46 -2.32 -6.57 -3.37
N ALA A 47 -2.76 -5.34 -3.10
CA ALA A 47 -1.91 -4.16 -3.27
C ALA A 47 -2.31 -3.01 -2.34
N ILE A 48 -1.36 -2.13 -2.05
CA ILE A 48 -1.64 -0.82 -1.45
C ILE A 48 -1.24 0.33 -2.37
N ILE A 49 -2.02 1.40 -2.33
CA ILE A 49 -1.78 2.62 -3.10
C ILE A 49 -1.19 3.67 -2.16
N VAL A 50 0.10 3.99 -2.33
CA VAL A 50 0.88 4.81 -1.40
C VAL A 50 1.34 6.13 -2.05
N ALA A 51 1.39 7.20 -1.28
CA ALA A 51 1.86 8.51 -1.75
C ALA A 51 3.17 8.96 -1.10
N ASP A 52 3.41 8.52 0.14
CA ASP A 52 4.56 8.91 0.95
C ASP A 52 5.68 7.86 0.90
N MET A 53 6.93 8.35 0.87
CA MET A 53 8.14 7.53 0.83
C MET A 53 8.38 6.75 2.13
N GLY A 54 7.97 7.30 3.27
CA GLY A 54 8.06 6.63 4.57
C GLY A 54 7.11 5.44 4.66
N ILE A 55 5.85 5.63 4.24
CA ILE A 55 4.87 4.53 4.13
C ILE A 55 5.36 3.47 3.14
N PHE A 56 5.84 3.88 1.96
CA PHE A 56 6.37 2.96 0.95
C PHE A 56 7.52 2.09 1.52
N SER A 57 8.51 2.74 2.13
CA SER A 57 9.66 2.05 2.73
C SER A 57 9.26 1.11 3.87
N LEU A 58 8.33 1.55 4.73
CA LEU A 58 7.82 0.73 5.82
C LEU A 58 7.09 -0.51 5.30
N ALA A 59 6.20 -0.35 4.33
CA ALA A 59 5.44 -1.45 3.72
C ALA A 59 6.37 -2.50 3.11
N LYS A 60 7.39 -2.10 2.35
CA LYS A 60 8.39 -3.04 1.82
C LYS A 60 9.10 -3.85 2.90
N ARG A 61 9.31 -3.26 4.08
CA ARG A 61 10.00 -3.91 5.19
C ARG A 61 9.10 -4.87 5.97
N VAL A 62 7.85 -4.50 6.21
CA VAL A 62 6.97 -5.18 7.18
C VAL A 62 5.87 -6.01 6.53
N ALA A 63 5.56 -5.76 5.27
CA ALA A 63 4.53 -6.44 4.47
C ALA A 63 5.01 -6.64 3.01
N PRO A 64 6.13 -7.37 2.79
CA PRO A 64 6.79 -7.49 1.49
C PRO A 64 5.98 -8.23 0.41
N GLY A 65 4.89 -8.91 0.78
CA GLY A 65 3.95 -9.56 -0.12
C GLY A 65 2.90 -8.62 -0.70
N LEU A 66 2.75 -7.40 -0.17
CA LEU A 66 1.85 -6.39 -0.75
C LEU A 66 2.49 -5.76 -2.01
N GLU A 67 1.75 -5.77 -3.12
CA GLU A 67 2.13 -5.00 -4.30
C GLU A 67 1.99 -3.50 -4.00
N LEU A 68 2.99 -2.68 -4.33
CA LEU A 68 2.99 -1.24 -4.04
C LEU A 68 2.70 -0.43 -5.29
N HIS A 69 1.62 0.35 -5.26
CA HIS A 69 1.23 1.24 -6.35
C HIS A 69 1.43 2.69 -5.92
N VAL A 70 2.12 3.48 -6.74
CA VAL A 70 2.32 4.90 -6.46
C VAL A 70 1.04 5.69 -6.77
N SER A 71 0.53 6.41 -5.78
CA SER A 71 -0.67 7.25 -5.88
C SER A 71 -0.42 8.49 -6.75
N THR A 72 -1.47 8.99 -7.42
CA THR A 72 -1.44 10.31 -8.05
C THR A 72 -1.10 11.43 -7.06
N GLN A 73 -1.39 11.22 -5.77
CA GLN A 73 -1.05 12.14 -4.69
C GLN A 73 0.45 12.30 -4.46
N ALA A 74 1.29 11.36 -4.93
CA ALA A 74 2.75 11.52 -4.96
C ALA A 74 3.21 12.58 -5.98
N SER A 75 2.30 13.17 -6.76
CA SER A 75 2.57 14.28 -7.70
C SER A 75 3.70 13.99 -8.71
N THR A 76 3.77 12.75 -9.19
CA THR A 76 4.78 12.32 -10.16
C THR A 76 4.44 12.85 -11.56
N THR A 77 5.17 13.85 -12.03
CA THR A 77 4.90 14.58 -13.29
C THR A 77 6.00 14.46 -14.34
N ASN A 78 7.11 13.79 -14.02
CA ASN A 78 8.25 13.64 -14.91
C ASN A 78 8.76 12.19 -14.92
N TRP A 79 9.38 11.79 -16.04
CA TRP A 79 9.86 10.43 -16.25
C TRP A 79 10.97 10.02 -15.27
N HIS A 80 11.77 10.97 -14.78
CA HIS A 80 12.86 10.70 -13.87
C HIS A 80 12.33 10.25 -12.49
N THR A 81 11.27 10.89 -11.98
CA THR A 81 10.58 10.44 -10.76
C THR A 81 9.92 9.07 -10.95
N VAL A 82 9.30 8.81 -12.11
CA VAL A 82 8.75 7.47 -12.44
C VAL A 82 9.85 6.40 -12.40
N GLN A 83 11.01 6.70 -12.97
CA GLN A 83 12.15 5.79 -12.96
C GLN A 83 12.64 5.51 -11.54
N MET A 84 12.72 6.53 -10.68
CA MET A 84 13.10 6.34 -9.27
C MET A 84 12.15 5.40 -8.54
N TRP A 85 10.83 5.59 -8.68
CA TRP A 85 9.85 4.68 -8.09
C TRP A 85 10.04 3.25 -8.58
N LYS A 86 10.23 3.07 -9.89
CA LYS A 86 10.49 1.75 -10.48
C LYS A 86 11.76 1.08 -9.94
N GLU A 87 12.83 1.85 -9.73
CA GLU A 87 14.10 1.32 -9.19
C GLU A 87 13.99 0.93 -7.72
N LEU A 88 13.17 1.65 -6.94
CA LEU A 88 12.86 1.30 -5.56
C LEU A 88 12.02 0.02 -5.46
N GLY A 89 11.35 -0.38 -6.55
CA GLY A 89 10.54 -1.59 -6.70
C GLY A 89 9.16 -1.42 -6.09
#